data_AF-A0A9X8YRY4-F1
#
_entry.id   AF-A0A9X8YRY4-F1
#
_cell.length_a   1.000
_cell.length_b   1.000
_cell.length_c   1.000
_cell.angle_alpha   90.00
_cell.angle_beta   90.00
_cell.angle_gamma   90.00
#
_symmetry.space_group_name_H-M   'P 1'
#
loop_
_entity.id
_entity.type
_entity.pdbx_description
1 polymer ?
#
loop_
_entity_poly.entity_id
_entity_poly.type
_entity_poly.pdbx_seq_one_letter_code
_entity_poly.pdbx_strand_id
1 'polypeptide(L)'
;EKLDPALAAQILTLPSENEIAELFATIDPEAIAAVHEAIVRCLARELADEWLAVYHANKTDGYRVEHAEIAKRALRNVCLGYLAFGEDVALADQLVSEQYRQ
;
A
#
# COMPACT_ATOMS: atom_id res chain seq x y z
N GLU A 1 -14.92 -8.18 -11.33
CA GLU A 1 -15.14 -6.90 -10.60
C GLU A 1 -15.99 -7.05 -9.33
N LYS A 2 -15.75 -8.08 -8.49
CA LYS A 2 -16.49 -8.28 -7.21
C LYS A 2 -15.57 -8.80 -6.11
N LEU A 3 -14.37 -8.24 -5.99
CA LEU A 3 -13.51 -8.51 -4.84
C LEU A 3 -13.84 -7.48 -3.76
N ASP A 4 -14.04 -7.93 -2.52
CA ASP A 4 -14.23 -7.04 -1.37
C ASP A 4 -12.99 -6.14 -1.23
N PRO A 5 -13.12 -4.80 -1.19
CA PRO A 5 -11.98 -3.90 -0.96
C PRO A 5 -11.18 -4.22 0.29
N ALA A 6 -11.81 -4.75 1.34
CA ALA A 6 -11.12 -5.18 2.55
C ALA A 6 -10.20 -6.38 2.27
N LEU A 7 -10.68 -7.35 1.50
CA LEU A 7 -9.88 -8.52 1.09
C LEU A 7 -8.76 -8.10 0.14
N ALA A 8 -9.05 -7.21 -0.82
CA ALA A 8 -8.03 -6.67 -1.71
C ALA A 8 -6.91 -5.97 -0.92
N ALA A 9 -7.27 -5.13 0.06
CA ALA A 9 -6.30 -4.44 0.91
C ALA A 9 -5.39 -5.43 1.67
N GLN A 10 -5.95 -6.50 2.22
CA GLN A 10 -5.17 -7.53 2.92
C GLN A 10 -4.23 -8.30 1.98
N ILE A 11 -4.70 -8.70 0.79
CA ILE A 11 -3.86 -9.39 -0.20
C ILE A 11 -2.69 -8.51 -0.65
N LEU A 12 -2.94 -7.22 -0.80
CA LEU A 12 -1.95 -6.24 -1.25
C LEU A 12 -1.07 -5.71 -0.13
N THR A 13 -1.34 -6.10 1.12
CA THR A 13 -0.48 -5.78 2.26
C THR A 13 0.60 -6.84 2.35
N LEU A 14 1.85 -6.45 2.13
CA LEU A 14 2.97 -7.37 2.28
C LEU A 14 3.11 -7.80 3.75
N PRO A 15 3.55 -9.04 4.00
CA PRO A 15 3.89 -9.49 5.34
C PRO A 15 4.96 -8.59 5.94
N SER A 16 4.84 -8.31 7.23
CA SER A 16 5.85 -7.58 7.99
C SER A 16 7.17 -8.34 8.01
N GLU A 17 8.28 -7.61 8.24
CA GLU A 17 9.61 -8.21 8.35
C GLU A 17 9.68 -9.31 9.42
N ASN A 18 8.90 -9.18 10.51
CA ASN A 18 8.79 -10.21 11.55
C ASN A 18 8.10 -11.49 11.03
N GLU A 19 7.00 -11.35 10.29
CA GLU A 19 6.31 -12.50 9.68
C GLU A 19 7.21 -13.20 8.65
N ILE A 20 8.01 -12.42 7.90
CA ILE A 20 8.99 -12.97 6.96
C ILE A 20 10.12 -13.69 7.73
N ALA A 21 10.59 -13.13 8.84
CA ALA A 21 11.65 -13.73 9.66
C ALA A 21 11.27 -15.11 10.19
N GLU A 22 10.00 -15.32 10.56
CA GLU A 22 9.49 -16.62 11.02
C GLU A 22 9.58 -17.73 9.95
N LEU A 23 9.72 -17.38 8.68
CA LEU A 23 9.89 -18.35 7.58
C LEU A 23 11.31 -18.93 7.50
N PHE A 24 12.27 -18.36 8.23
CA PHE A 24 13.68 -18.74 8.16
C PHE A 24 14.18 -19.33 9.48
N ALA A 25 14.98 -20.41 9.40
CA ALA A 25 15.62 -20.99 10.58
C ALA A 25 16.75 -20.11 11.15
N THR A 26 17.41 -19.33 10.30
CA THR A 26 18.41 -18.33 10.67
C THR A 26 17.94 -16.98 10.14
N ILE A 27 17.76 -16.01 11.04
CA ILE A 27 17.22 -14.69 10.70
C ILE A 27 18.36 -13.75 10.33
N ASP A 28 18.31 -13.21 9.11
CA ASP A 28 19.14 -12.10 8.65
C ASP A 28 18.26 -10.84 8.48
N PRO A 29 18.24 -9.92 9.46
CA PRO A 29 17.34 -8.77 9.43
C PRO A 29 17.68 -7.77 8.33
N GLU A 30 18.96 -7.61 7.97
CA GLU A 30 19.37 -6.69 6.91
C GLU A 30 18.91 -7.20 5.54
N ALA A 31 19.08 -8.51 5.29
CA ALA A 31 18.60 -9.12 4.06
C ALA A 31 17.08 -9.07 3.94
N ILE A 32 16.35 -9.33 5.04
CA ILE A 32 14.89 -9.26 5.04
C ILE A 32 14.40 -7.85 4.73
N ALA A 33 14.94 -6.83 5.40
CA ALA A 33 14.56 -5.44 5.15
C ALA A 33 14.87 -5.02 3.71
N ALA A 34 16.06 -5.36 3.19
CA ALA A 34 16.46 -5.03 1.83
C ALA A 34 15.56 -5.68 0.77
N VAL A 35 15.21 -6.96 0.95
CA VAL A 35 14.32 -7.68 0.03
C VAL A 35 12.89 -7.16 0.14
N HIS A 36 12.40 -6.91 1.35
CA HIS A 36 11.07 -6.36 1.57
C HIS A 36 10.92 -4.99 0.88
N GLU A 37 11.88 -4.09 1.06
CA GLU A 37 11.89 -2.80 0.36
C GLU A 37 11.98 -2.97 -1.16
N ALA A 38 12.81 -3.89 -1.65
CA ALA A 38 12.94 -4.15 -3.09
C ALA A 38 11.62 -4.64 -3.71
N ILE A 39 10.87 -5.50 -3.02
CA ILE A 39 9.56 -5.97 -3.47
C ILE A 39 8.56 -4.80 -3.50
N VAL A 40 8.52 -3.98 -2.44
CA VAL A 40 7.66 -2.79 -2.40
C VAL A 40 7.93 -1.86 -3.58
N ARG A 41 9.20 -1.53 -3.84
CA ARG A 41 9.59 -0.66 -4.95
C ARG A 41 9.29 -1.27 -6.32
N CYS A 42 9.48 -2.58 -6.47
CA CYS A 42 9.14 -3.29 -7.69
C CYS A 42 7.63 -3.18 -7.99
N LEU A 43 6.79 -3.48 -6.99
CA LEU A 43 5.33 -3.38 -7.14
C LEU A 43 4.87 -1.92 -7.35
N ALA A 44 5.50 -0.97 -6.68
CA ALA A 44 5.21 0.45 -6.85
C ALA A 44 5.47 0.92 -8.29
N ARG A 45 6.54 0.43 -8.92
CA ARG A 45 6.90 0.78 -10.29
C ARG A 45 6.02 0.08 -11.32
N GLU A 46 5.91 -1.25 -11.25
CA GLU A 46 5.26 -2.04 -12.29
C GLU A 46 3.73 -1.81 -12.36
N LEU A 47 3.12 -1.37 -11.25
CA LEU A 47 1.67 -1.17 -11.14
C LEU A 47 1.30 0.31 -10.87
N ALA A 48 2.19 1.25 -11.22
CA ALA A 48 2.02 2.68 -10.87
C ALA A 48 0.67 3.26 -11.34
N ASP A 49 0.27 2.96 -12.58
CA ASP A 49 -0.98 3.46 -13.16
C ASP A 49 -2.21 2.84 -12.47
N GLU A 50 -2.15 1.54 -12.17
CA GLU A 50 -3.20 0.83 -11.44
C GLU A 50 -3.34 1.33 -10.02
N TRP A 51 -2.22 1.55 -9.31
CA TRP A 51 -2.23 2.12 -7.96
C TRP A 51 -2.90 3.48 -7.94
N LEU A 52 -2.58 4.35 -8.90
CA LEU A 52 -3.17 5.68 -9.00
C LEU A 52 -4.67 5.61 -9.30
N ALA A 53 -5.07 4.74 -10.23
CA ALA A 53 -6.47 4.53 -10.57
C ALA A 53 -7.30 4.03 -9.37
N VAL A 54 -6.80 3.01 -8.65
CA VAL A 54 -7.47 2.45 -7.47
C VAL A 54 -7.48 3.46 -6.31
N TYR A 55 -6.39 4.21 -6.12
CA TYR A 55 -6.30 5.27 -5.11
C TYR A 55 -7.37 6.35 -5.30
N HIS A 56 -7.57 6.84 -6.54
CA HIS A 56 -8.61 7.82 -6.83
C HIS A 56 -10.02 7.23 -6.77
N ALA A 57 -10.21 5.99 -7.23
CA ALA A 57 -11.51 5.31 -7.21
C ALA A 57 -12.02 5.04 -5.78
N ASN A 58 -11.12 4.88 -4.81
CA ASN A 58 -11.46 4.62 -3.40
C ASN A 58 -11.43 5.89 -2.53
N LYS A 59 -11.45 7.08 -3.13
CA LYS A 59 -11.62 8.34 -2.39
C LYS A 59 -12.99 8.37 -1.71
N THR A 60 -13.01 8.70 -0.42
CA THR A 60 -14.23 8.82 0.40
C THR A 60 -14.47 10.29 0.72
N ASP A 61 -15.68 10.81 0.49
CA ASP A 61 -16.02 12.24 0.65
C ASP A 61 -16.10 12.70 2.11
N GLY A 62 -16.11 11.79 3.09
CA GLY A 62 -16.13 12.14 4.51
C GLY A 62 -15.82 10.96 5.42
N TYR A 63 -15.35 11.25 6.63
CA TYR A 63 -15.03 10.21 7.62
C TYR A 63 -16.31 9.60 8.19
N ARG A 64 -16.49 8.29 7.96
CA ARG A 64 -17.55 7.49 8.59
C ARG A 64 -16.98 6.24 9.21
N VAL A 65 -17.57 5.77 10.30
CA VAL A 65 -17.19 4.52 10.97
C VAL A 65 -18.14 3.41 10.48
N GLU A 66 -18.12 3.17 9.17
CA GLU A 66 -18.90 2.13 8.50
C GLU A 66 -17.94 1.15 7.84
N HIS A 67 -18.23 -0.16 7.91
CA HIS A 67 -17.33 -1.20 7.40
C HIS A 67 -16.94 -1.00 5.93
N ALA A 68 -17.89 -0.61 5.07
CA ALA A 68 -17.63 -0.36 3.65
C ALA A 68 -16.66 0.82 3.44
N GLU A 69 -16.78 1.89 4.23
CA GLU A 69 -15.90 3.06 4.15
C GLU A 69 -14.53 2.78 4.79
N ILE A 70 -14.47 1.95 5.83
CA ILE A 70 -13.20 1.43 6.39
C ILE A 70 -12.46 0.61 5.32
N ALA A 71 -13.15 -0.29 4.61
CA ALA A 71 -12.57 -1.13 3.58
C ALA A 71 -11.96 -0.31 2.43
N LYS A 72 -12.69 0.68 1.92
CA LYS A 72 -12.18 1.61 0.88
C LYS A 72 -10.96 2.39 1.35
N ARG A 73 -11.00 2.92 2.59
CA ARG A 73 -9.86 3.66 3.16
C ARG A 73 -8.63 2.76 3.35
N ALA A 74 -8.83 1.53 3.79
CA ALA A 74 -7.75 0.55 3.92
C ALA A 74 -7.07 0.30 2.56
N LEU A 75 -7.87 0.01 1.52
CA LEU A 75 -7.35 -0.19 0.17
C LEU A 75 -6.65 1.06 -0.38
N ARG A 76 -7.25 2.24 -0.20
CA ARG A 76 -6.66 3.52 -0.62
C ARG A 76 -5.31 3.76 0.05
N ASN A 77 -5.18 3.48 1.34
CA ASN A 77 -3.95 3.66 2.08
C ASN A 77 -2.85 2.68 1.65
N VAL A 78 -3.21 1.43 1.34
CA VAL A 78 -2.26 0.46 0.78
C VAL A 78 -1.74 0.96 -0.58
N CYS A 79 -2.62 1.45 -1.45
CA CYS A 79 -2.21 2.03 -2.73
C CYS A 79 -1.28 3.24 -2.55
N LEU A 80 -1.60 4.15 -1.61
CA LEU A 80 -0.73 5.29 -1.29
C LEU A 80 0.64 4.84 -0.76
N GLY A 81 0.68 3.77 0.04
CA GLY A 81 1.92 3.17 0.52
C GLY A 81 2.84 2.78 -0.62
N TYR A 82 2.33 2.14 -1.67
CA TYR A 82 3.12 1.83 -2.86
C TYR A 82 3.46 3.08 -3.69
N LEU A 83 2.51 3.98 -3.90
CA LEU A 83 2.75 5.23 -4.65
C LEU A 83 3.86 6.10 -4.02
N ALA A 84 4.02 6.05 -2.68
CA ALA A 84 5.09 6.75 -1.97
C ALA A 84 6.50 6.25 -2.36
N PHE A 85 6.63 5.01 -2.84
CA PHE A 85 7.88 4.42 -3.32
C PHE A 85 7.98 4.36 -4.85
N GLY A 86 7.06 5.02 -5.56
CA GLY A 86 7.07 5.11 -7.02
C GLY A 86 8.24 5.93 -7.58
N GLU A 87 8.43 5.88 -8.90
CA GLU A 87 9.53 6.58 -9.57
C GLU A 87 9.33 8.11 -9.63
N ASP A 88 8.09 8.58 -9.71
CA ASP A 88 7.77 10.01 -9.69
C ASP A 88 7.69 10.53 -8.25
N VAL A 89 8.86 10.96 -7.75
CA VAL A 89 9.02 11.49 -6.39
C VAL A 89 8.18 12.75 -6.17
N ALA A 90 7.97 13.59 -7.18
CA ALA A 90 7.18 14.80 -7.05
C ALA A 90 5.69 14.48 -6.89
N LEU A 91 5.18 13.54 -7.69
CA LEU A 91 3.82 13.03 -7.55
C LEU A 91 3.61 12.34 -6.21
N ALA A 92 4.56 11.50 -5.78
CA ALA A 92 4.52 10.82 -4.49
C ALA A 92 4.43 11.81 -3.32
N ASP A 93 5.31 12.81 -3.27
CA ASP A 93 5.33 13.83 -2.23
C ASP A 93 4.03 14.66 -2.22
N GLN A 94 3.51 15.02 -3.40
CA GLN A 94 2.24 15.72 -3.54
C GLN A 94 1.07 14.89 -2.97
N LEU A 95 0.94 13.62 -3.36
CA LEU A 95 -0.16 12.76 -2.95
C LEU A 95 -0.15 12.48 -1.45
N VAL A 96 1.03 12.20 -0.89
CA VAL A 96 1.21 11.98 0.55
C VAL A 96 0.89 13.26 1.34
N SER A 97 1.40 14.41 0.90
CA SER A 97 1.16 15.71 1.53
C SER A 97 -0.29 16.18 1.42
N GLU A 98 -0.99 15.86 0.33
CA GLU A 98 -2.42 16.13 0.19
C GLU A 98 -3.23 15.26 1.15
N GLN A 99 -2.94 13.97 1.24
CA GLN A 99 -3.67 13.06 2.12
C GLN A 99 -3.43 13.39 3.61
N TYR A 100 -2.23 13.82 4.01
CA TYR A 100 -1.95 14.22 5.39
C TYR A 100 -2.69 15.48 5.83
N ARG A 101 -3.01 16.39 4.90
CA ARG A 101 -3.69 17.66 5.20
C ARG A 101 -5.21 17.58 5.23
N GLN A 102 -5.79 16.52 4.66
CA GLN A 102 -7.24 16.26 4.66
C GLN A 102 -7.70 15.66 5.99
#